data_AF-A0A9P5SLT8-F1
#
_entry.id   AF-A0A9P5SLT8-F1
#
_cell.length_a   1.000
_cell.length_b   1.000
_cell.length_c   1.000
_cell.angle_alpha   90.00
_cell.angle_beta   90.00
_cell.angle_gamma   90.00
#
_symmetry.space_group_name_H-M   'P 1'
#
loop_
_entity.id
_entity.type
_entity.pdbx_description
1 polymer ?
#
loop_
_entity_poly.entity_id
_entity_poly.type
_entity_poly.pdbx_seq_one_letter_code
_entity_poly.pdbx_strand_id
1 'polypeptide(L)'
;MAVTEPPQKECEAWYSEKGWHFDKNNDFVDKNARIKDHLFSEMKRQFDLVQQPVSTDDSGDPMDPEDPYVPQIFLSKDVSTNKNLLVIVQGLGLVPPGQWARKLFTNGRRGEFKYASQFPYIQKAKELGWAVILCDPNHTLKDQQPQSERTRAHHVQRVWEDIVVPSKAESVMIAAFSAGTWSTLYLFDNNRGEFINRVRGVALMDGATGAELLKYRGGLWFKSHSHAFVLNERKKSLDNVEEVPDARDHDTVPGAAIGRVFEYLKDKLDEYEKSEEEEQESKEDEESQGDPETHKEDDDKDTREQGATIPEETEFSQKDTADSTKTDRDEPAGDRILETQNDGAKRIRLQK
;
A
#
# COMPACT_ATOMS: atom_id res chain seq x y z
N MET A 1 16.69 6.39 -31.89
CA MET A 1 16.70 5.15 -32.70
C MET A 1 16.30 4.01 -31.79
N ALA A 2 15.13 3.41 -32.03
CA ALA A 2 14.64 2.28 -31.27
C ALA A 2 15.32 0.99 -31.74
N VAL A 3 15.80 0.19 -30.78
CA VAL A 3 15.58 -1.26 -30.76
C VAL A 3 15.46 -1.64 -29.28
N THR A 4 14.26 -1.54 -28.71
CA THR A 4 13.95 -2.36 -27.53
C THR A 4 13.91 -3.78 -28.05
N GLU A 5 14.88 -4.61 -27.66
CA GLU A 5 14.84 -6.04 -27.96
C GLU A 5 13.45 -6.57 -27.56
N PRO A 6 12.82 -7.43 -28.39
CA PRO A 6 11.56 -8.05 -28.01
C PRO A 6 11.78 -8.75 -26.65
N PRO A 7 10.78 -8.79 -25.75
CA PRO A 7 10.93 -9.46 -24.47
C PRO A 7 11.49 -10.85 -24.75
N GLN A 8 12.70 -11.12 -24.24
CA GLN A 8 13.45 -12.33 -24.56
C GLN A 8 12.52 -13.53 -24.40
N LYS A 9 12.26 -14.23 -25.51
CA LYS A 9 11.30 -15.32 -25.56
C LYS A 9 11.77 -16.37 -24.54
N GLU A 10 10.97 -16.60 -23.50
CA GLU A 10 11.24 -17.51 -22.39
C GLU A 10 11.45 -18.97 -22.89
N CYS A 11 12.62 -19.24 -23.45
CA CYS A 11 13.03 -20.51 -24.02
C CYS A 11 13.98 -21.25 -23.08
N GLU A 12 14.16 -22.55 -23.29
CA GLU A 12 14.96 -23.40 -22.40
C GLU A 12 16.41 -22.91 -22.22
N ALA A 13 16.99 -22.29 -23.27
CA ALA A 13 18.30 -21.65 -23.21
C ALA A 13 18.31 -20.43 -22.27
N TRP A 14 17.26 -19.59 -22.33
CA TRP A 14 17.11 -18.43 -21.45
C TRP A 14 17.01 -18.87 -19.98
N TYR A 15 16.23 -19.91 -19.70
CA TYR A 15 16.14 -20.45 -18.35
C TYR A 15 17.47 -21.07 -17.87
N SER A 16 18.12 -21.85 -18.72
CA SER A 16 19.40 -22.50 -18.40
C SER A 16 20.51 -21.49 -18.11
N GLU A 17 20.56 -20.38 -18.86
CA GLU A 17 21.52 -19.28 -18.65
C GLU A 17 21.38 -18.62 -17.26
N LYS A 18 20.16 -18.57 -16.73
CA LYS A 18 19.86 -18.06 -15.38
C LYS A 18 20.13 -19.08 -14.27
N GLY A 19 20.59 -20.29 -14.61
CA GLY A 19 20.77 -21.39 -13.66
C GLY A 19 19.44 -21.99 -13.19
N TRP A 20 18.38 -21.83 -13.97
CA TRP A 20 17.06 -22.39 -13.68
C TRP A 20 16.94 -23.79 -14.25
N HIS A 21 16.39 -24.69 -13.45
CA HIS A 21 16.25 -26.10 -13.79
C HIS A 21 14.77 -26.46 -13.80
N PHE A 22 14.34 -27.16 -14.83
CA PHE A 22 13.03 -27.82 -14.83
C PHE A 22 13.21 -29.30 -14.56
N ASP A 23 12.26 -29.90 -13.84
CA ASP A 23 12.23 -31.35 -13.70
C ASP A 23 11.65 -32.02 -14.96
N LYS A 24 11.56 -33.35 -14.91
CA LYS A 24 11.02 -34.19 -15.99
C LYS A 24 9.54 -33.90 -16.33
N ASN A 25 8.81 -33.22 -15.45
CA ASN A 25 7.43 -32.80 -15.65
C ASN A 25 7.35 -31.36 -16.20
N ASN A 26 8.49 -30.72 -16.44
CA ASN A 26 8.62 -29.31 -16.85
C ASN A 26 8.17 -28.33 -15.76
N ASP A 27 8.27 -28.72 -14.49
CA ASP A 27 8.05 -27.87 -13.33
C ASP A 27 9.36 -27.17 -12.92
N PHE A 28 9.30 -25.89 -12.55
CA PHE A 28 10.49 -25.15 -12.11
C PHE A 28 11.02 -25.71 -10.78
N VAL A 29 12.32 -26.00 -10.69
CA VAL A 29 12.96 -26.49 -9.47
C VAL A 29 14.03 -25.53 -8.98
N ASP A 30 13.77 -24.89 -7.85
CA ASP A 30 14.76 -24.10 -7.12
C ASP A 30 15.66 -24.99 -6.24
N LYS A 31 16.50 -25.82 -6.87
CA LYS A 31 17.36 -26.78 -6.14
C LYS A 31 18.39 -26.10 -5.22
N ASN A 32 18.70 -24.83 -5.45
CA ASN A 32 19.78 -24.10 -4.78
C ASN A 32 19.31 -22.82 -4.05
N ALA A 33 18.00 -22.63 -3.86
CA ALA A 33 17.44 -21.41 -3.23
C ALA A 33 17.84 -20.08 -3.92
N ARG A 34 18.03 -20.11 -5.25
CA ARG A 34 18.60 -19.01 -6.04
C ARG A 34 17.57 -18.02 -6.59
N ILE A 35 16.27 -18.28 -6.41
CA ILE A 35 15.23 -17.37 -6.92
C ILE A 35 15.39 -15.97 -6.33
N LYS A 36 15.65 -15.85 -5.03
CA LYS A 36 15.84 -14.56 -4.37
C LYS A 36 16.98 -13.77 -5.01
N ASP A 37 18.15 -14.38 -5.13
CA ASP A 37 19.34 -13.73 -5.71
C ASP A 37 19.10 -13.30 -7.15
N HIS A 38 18.39 -14.14 -7.93
CA HIS A 38 18.00 -13.81 -9.28
C HIS A 38 17.06 -12.60 -9.31
N LEU A 39 15.96 -12.62 -8.53
CA LEU A 39 15.00 -11.52 -8.48
C LEU A 39 15.70 -10.21 -8.11
N PHE A 40 16.57 -10.24 -7.10
CA PHE A 40 17.31 -9.08 -6.63
C PHE A 40 18.28 -8.56 -7.70
N SER A 41 18.95 -9.46 -8.41
CA SER A 41 19.86 -9.11 -9.49
C SER A 41 19.12 -8.48 -10.67
N GLU A 42 17.97 -9.03 -11.05
CA GLU A 42 17.17 -8.49 -12.15
C GLU A 42 16.48 -7.17 -11.78
N MET A 43 16.03 -6.99 -10.52
CA MET A 43 15.55 -5.68 -10.03
C MET A 43 16.60 -4.59 -10.16
N LYS A 44 17.85 -4.90 -9.82
CA LYS A 44 18.98 -3.98 -9.98
C LYS A 44 19.34 -3.75 -11.45
N ARG A 45 19.39 -4.81 -12.27
CA ARG A 45 19.91 -4.72 -13.64
C ARG A 45 18.87 -4.26 -14.67
N GLN A 46 17.67 -4.80 -14.65
CA GLN A 46 16.63 -4.49 -15.65
C GLN A 46 15.84 -3.25 -15.29
N PHE A 47 15.53 -3.06 -14.00
CA PHE A 47 14.66 -1.99 -13.54
C PHE A 47 15.41 -0.85 -12.85
N ASP A 48 16.74 -0.96 -12.73
CA ASP A 48 17.62 0.05 -12.10
C ASP A 48 17.16 0.45 -10.68
N LEU A 49 16.63 -0.53 -9.93
CA LEU A 49 16.19 -0.32 -8.55
C LEU A 49 17.37 -0.39 -7.59
N VAL A 50 17.33 0.44 -6.55
CA VAL A 50 18.26 0.44 -5.44
C VAL A 50 17.72 -0.45 -4.33
N GLN A 51 18.58 -1.32 -3.80
CA GLN A 51 18.30 -2.09 -2.59
C GLN A 51 18.74 -1.28 -1.39
N GLN A 52 17.90 -1.14 -0.37
CA GLN A 52 18.19 -0.36 0.83
C GLN A 52 17.64 -1.05 2.10
N PRO A 53 18.35 -1.04 3.24
CA PRO A 53 17.78 -1.39 4.53
C PRO A 53 16.69 -0.37 4.95
N VAL A 54 15.66 -0.84 5.65
CA VAL A 54 14.74 0.05 6.38
C VAL A 54 15.50 0.73 7.53
N SER A 55 15.18 2.00 7.79
CA SER A 55 15.93 2.83 8.74
C SER A 55 15.49 2.66 10.19
N THR A 56 14.23 2.26 10.43
CA THR A 56 13.67 2.11 11.77
C THR A 56 12.95 0.78 11.96
N ASP A 57 12.85 0.34 13.23
CA ASP A 57 12.13 -0.87 13.63
C ASP A 57 10.64 -0.62 13.93
N ASP A 58 9.93 -1.63 14.43
CA ASP A 58 8.51 -1.54 14.78
C ASP A 58 8.19 -0.49 15.87
N SER A 59 9.20 -0.05 16.63
CA SER A 59 9.12 0.98 17.68
C SER A 59 9.52 2.37 17.18
N GLY A 60 10.02 2.48 15.95
CA GLY A 60 10.60 3.70 15.39
C GLY A 60 12.06 3.91 15.78
N ASP A 61 12.70 2.93 16.42
CA ASP A 61 14.10 3.02 16.82
C ASP A 61 15.01 2.75 15.61
N PRO A 62 16.15 3.47 15.47
CA PRO A 62 17.07 3.25 14.36
C PRO A 62 17.58 1.82 14.31
N MET A 63 17.50 1.21 13.13
CA MET A 63 18.07 -0.09 12.84
C MET A 63 19.53 0.05 12.41
N ASP A 64 20.38 -0.92 12.80
CA ASP A 64 21.74 -1.00 12.30
C ASP A 64 21.71 -1.48 10.84
N PRO A 65 22.09 -0.66 9.85
CA PRO A 65 22.04 -1.06 8.44
C PRO A 65 22.96 -2.24 8.11
N GLU A 66 23.96 -2.53 8.95
CA GLU A 66 24.85 -3.68 8.82
C GLU A 66 24.28 -4.95 9.48
N ASP A 67 23.19 -4.86 10.24
CA ASP A 67 22.52 -6.02 10.79
C ASP A 67 21.89 -6.84 9.65
N PRO A 68 22.35 -8.10 9.43
CA PRO A 68 21.84 -8.92 8.35
C PRO A 68 20.33 -9.17 8.45
N TYR A 69 19.72 -9.03 9.63
CA TYR A 69 18.29 -9.24 9.91
C TYR A 69 17.40 -8.03 9.56
N VAL A 70 17.96 -6.92 9.05
CA VAL A 70 17.19 -5.73 8.68
C VAL A 70 16.45 -5.96 7.35
N PRO A 71 15.12 -5.70 7.29
CA PRO A 71 14.35 -5.76 6.07
C PRO A 71 14.98 -4.95 4.93
N GLN A 72 15.04 -5.57 3.75
CA GLN A 72 15.67 -5.00 2.56
C GLN A 72 14.60 -4.67 1.53
N ILE A 73 14.35 -3.38 1.31
CA ILE A 73 13.39 -2.91 0.31
C ILE A 73 14.10 -2.63 -1.02
N PHE A 74 13.31 -2.53 -2.09
CA PHE A 74 13.77 -2.08 -3.40
C PHE A 74 13.01 -0.85 -3.84
N LEU A 75 13.71 0.17 -4.33
CA LEU A 75 13.11 1.45 -4.70
C LEU A 75 13.73 2.06 -5.94
N SER A 76 12.98 2.89 -6.66
CA SER A 76 13.48 3.63 -7.82
C SER A 76 14.41 4.76 -7.38
N LYS A 77 15.45 5.06 -8.17
CA LYS A 77 16.46 6.10 -7.83
C LYS A 77 15.85 7.49 -7.64
N ASP A 78 14.76 7.76 -8.32
CA ASP A 78 14.02 9.02 -8.32
C ASP A 78 12.89 9.07 -7.29
N VAL A 79 12.78 8.08 -6.38
CA VAL A 79 11.68 7.99 -5.40
C VAL A 79 11.48 9.26 -4.57
N SER A 80 12.56 9.97 -4.23
CA SER A 80 12.49 11.19 -3.42
C SER A 80 11.99 12.41 -4.20
N THR A 81 12.05 12.36 -5.53
CA THR A 81 11.75 13.51 -6.42
C THR A 81 10.56 13.29 -7.34
N ASN A 82 10.15 12.04 -7.59
CA ASN A 82 9.05 11.71 -8.48
C ASN A 82 7.71 12.04 -7.81
N LYS A 83 6.80 12.66 -8.58
CA LYS A 83 5.45 13.04 -8.12
C LYS A 83 4.49 11.86 -8.03
N ASN A 84 4.75 10.80 -8.81
CA ASN A 84 3.89 9.62 -8.94
C ASN A 84 4.64 8.37 -8.44
N LEU A 85 4.05 7.67 -7.48
CA LEU A 85 4.71 6.56 -6.79
C LEU A 85 3.79 5.34 -6.68
N LEU A 86 4.28 4.16 -7.10
CA LEU A 86 3.66 2.87 -6.82
C LEU A 86 4.34 2.19 -5.63
N VAL A 87 3.55 1.86 -4.60
CA VAL A 87 3.97 1.02 -3.48
C VAL A 87 3.43 -0.40 -3.66
N ILE A 88 4.31 -1.39 -3.65
CA ILE A 88 3.98 -2.80 -3.87
C ILE A 88 4.11 -3.56 -2.54
N VAL A 89 3.02 -4.21 -2.11
CA VAL A 89 2.94 -4.94 -0.83
C VAL A 89 2.53 -6.40 -1.07
N GLN A 90 3.45 -7.32 -0.81
CA GLN A 90 3.23 -8.76 -1.01
C GLN A 90 2.47 -9.48 0.11
N GLY A 91 2.03 -10.69 -0.23
CA GLY A 91 1.35 -11.63 0.67
C GLY A 91 2.24 -12.21 1.77
N LEU A 92 1.70 -13.18 2.49
CA LEU A 92 2.42 -13.91 3.55
C LEU A 92 3.32 -15.00 2.97
N GLY A 93 4.43 -15.28 3.63
CA GLY A 93 5.24 -16.47 3.41
C GLY A 93 6.70 -16.14 3.11
N LEU A 94 7.47 -17.15 2.70
CA LEU A 94 8.86 -17.00 2.28
C LEU A 94 8.96 -16.41 0.86
N VAL A 95 8.33 -15.25 0.68
CA VAL A 95 8.36 -14.44 -0.55
C VAL A 95 9.12 -13.15 -0.22
N PRO A 96 10.27 -12.86 -0.86
CA PRO A 96 11.02 -11.61 -0.77
C PRO A 96 10.52 -10.60 -1.82
N PRO A 97 10.99 -9.34 -1.82
CA PRO A 97 10.69 -8.38 -2.88
C PRO A 97 11.00 -8.94 -4.27
N GLY A 98 10.15 -8.60 -5.23
CA GLY A 98 10.18 -9.14 -6.58
C GLY A 98 9.26 -10.35 -6.78
N GLN A 99 8.66 -10.90 -5.73
CA GLN A 99 7.89 -12.14 -5.76
C GLN A 99 6.47 -11.98 -5.20
N TRP A 100 5.48 -12.47 -5.94
CA TRP A 100 4.11 -12.64 -5.45
C TRP A 100 3.90 -13.98 -4.76
N ALA A 101 4.31 -15.07 -5.41
CA ALA A 101 4.01 -16.42 -4.95
C ALA A 101 5.19 -17.37 -5.10
N ARG A 102 5.58 -18.03 -3.99
CA ARG A 102 6.63 -19.06 -4.00
C ARG A 102 6.24 -20.28 -4.81
N LYS A 103 4.99 -20.71 -4.71
CA LYS A 103 4.47 -21.92 -5.37
C LYS A 103 4.65 -21.87 -6.89
N LEU A 104 4.39 -20.73 -7.52
CA LEU A 104 4.55 -20.55 -8.97
C LEU A 104 6.02 -20.56 -9.42
N PHE A 105 6.95 -20.33 -8.49
CA PHE A 105 8.36 -20.50 -8.74
C PHE A 105 8.89 -21.89 -8.37
N THR A 106 8.18 -22.72 -7.59
CA THR A 106 8.69 -24.05 -7.20
C THR A 106 7.94 -25.21 -7.81
N ASN A 107 6.71 -24.97 -8.27
CA ASN A 107 5.81 -25.95 -8.87
C ASN A 107 5.09 -25.35 -10.08
N GLY A 108 5.59 -24.22 -10.60
CA GLY A 108 5.00 -23.55 -11.74
C GLY A 108 5.53 -24.07 -13.06
N ARG A 109 4.77 -23.80 -14.11
CA ARG A 109 5.06 -24.17 -15.49
C ARG A 109 5.85 -23.07 -16.20
N ARG A 110 6.47 -23.42 -17.33
CA ARG A 110 7.08 -22.43 -18.23
C ARG A 110 6.05 -21.34 -18.63
N GLY A 111 6.47 -20.08 -18.62
CA GLY A 111 5.57 -18.94 -18.89
C GLY A 111 4.84 -18.41 -17.66
N GLU A 112 5.03 -19.00 -16.48
CA GLU A 112 4.38 -18.55 -15.24
C GLU A 112 5.17 -17.48 -14.49
N PHE A 113 6.40 -17.15 -14.94
CA PHE A 113 7.25 -16.14 -14.30
C PHE A 113 6.54 -14.78 -14.16
N LYS A 114 5.82 -14.36 -15.21
CA LYS A 114 5.03 -13.12 -15.18
C LYS A 114 3.89 -13.14 -14.15
N TYR A 115 3.40 -14.30 -13.75
CA TYR A 115 2.38 -14.43 -12.71
C TYR A 115 3.01 -14.51 -11.32
N ALA A 116 4.18 -15.11 -11.23
CA ALA A 116 4.89 -15.34 -9.99
C ALA A 116 5.64 -14.10 -9.47
N SER A 117 6.06 -13.21 -10.38
CA SER A 117 6.92 -12.05 -10.08
C SER A 117 6.17 -10.72 -10.05
N GLN A 118 6.73 -9.77 -9.32
CA GLN A 118 6.30 -8.36 -9.31
C GLN A 118 6.79 -7.57 -10.54
N PHE A 119 7.58 -8.19 -11.42
CA PHE A 119 8.27 -7.50 -12.52
C PHE A 119 7.33 -6.81 -13.50
N PRO A 120 6.18 -7.41 -13.89
CA PRO A 120 5.24 -6.70 -14.75
C PRO A 120 4.68 -5.43 -14.12
N TYR A 121 4.54 -5.38 -12.78
CA TYR A 121 4.11 -4.18 -12.06
C TYR A 121 5.20 -3.11 -12.07
N ILE A 122 6.45 -3.50 -11.84
CA ILE A 122 7.60 -2.59 -11.92
C ILE A 122 7.71 -2.00 -13.33
N GLN A 123 7.62 -2.86 -14.35
CA GLN A 123 7.68 -2.44 -15.75
C GLN A 123 6.57 -1.45 -16.10
N LYS A 124 5.32 -1.78 -15.76
CA LYS A 124 4.16 -0.93 -16.06
C LYS A 124 4.22 0.42 -15.35
N ALA A 125 4.61 0.44 -14.09
CA ALA A 125 4.80 1.69 -13.35
C ALA A 125 5.87 2.58 -14.01
N LYS A 126 7.02 2.01 -14.39
CA LYS A 126 8.08 2.75 -15.08
C LYS A 126 7.66 3.22 -16.48
N GLU A 127 6.89 2.43 -17.22
CA GLU A 127 6.30 2.84 -18.52
C GLU A 127 5.37 4.06 -18.36
N LEU A 128 4.69 4.19 -17.22
CA LEU A 128 3.84 5.33 -16.87
C LEU A 128 4.61 6.48 -16.19
N GLY A 129 5.94 6.37 -16.05
CA GLY A 129 6.76 7.39 -15.41
C GLY A 129 6.67 7.43 -13.88
N TRP A 130 6.13 6.38 -13.25
CA TRP A 130 5.99 6.30 -11.80
C TRP A 130 7.27 5.72 -11.16
N ALA A 131 7.68 6.31 -10.04
CA ALA A 131 8.62 5.65 -9.14
C ALA A 131 7.96 4.42 -8.50
N VAL A 132 8.78 3.49 -8.02
CA VAL A 132 8.31 2.23 -7.42
C VAL A 132 9.04 1.97 -6.11
N ILE A 133 8.32 1.53 -5.08
CA ILE A 133 8.84 0.91 -3.86
C ILE A 133 8.26 -0.49 -3.70
N LEU A 134 9.12 -1.46 -3.40
CA LEU A 134 8.75 -2.83 -3.04
C LEU A 134 9.06 -3.05 -1.57
N CYS A 135 8.02 -3.31 -0.78
CA CYS A 135 8.15 -3.64 0.64
C CYS A 135 8.66 -5.08 0.83
N ASP A 136 9.37 -5.33 1.93
CA ASP A 136 9.78 -6.66 2.40
C ASP A 136 9.13 -7.03 3.74
N PRO A 137 7.78 -7.10 3.84
CA PRO A 137 7.10 -7.34 5.11
C PRO A 137 7.40 -8.73 5.68
N ASN A 138 7.91 -9.65 4.87
CA ASN A 138 8.18 -11.02 5.29
C ASN A 138 9.65 -11.25 5.68
N HIS A 139 10.47 -10.21 5.75
CA HIS A 139 11.89 -10.37 6.03
C HIS A 139 12.10 -11.20 7.30
N THR A 140 12.68 -12.38 7.12
CA THR A 140 12.85 -13.38 8.17
C THR A 140 14.20 -14.04 8.00
N LEU A 141 15.05 -13.90 9.00
CA LEU A 141 16.38 -14.51 8.97
C LEU A 141 16.72 -15.30 10.24
N LYS A 142 15.99 -15.17 11.36
CA LYS A 142 16.28 -15.95 12.58
C LYS A 142 15.66 -17.35 12.57
N ASP A 143 14.35 -17.47 12.34
CA ASP A 143 13.64 -18.75 12.60
C ASP A 143 12.87 -19.33 11.39
N GLN A 144 12.97 -18.67 10.22
CA GLN A 144 12.18 -18.97 9.00
C GLN A 144 10.65 -19.05 9.25
N GLN A 145 10.18 -18.54 10.38
CA GLN A 145 8.75 -18.48 10.70
C GLN A 145 8.13 -17.26 10.03
N PRO A 146 6.91 -17.37 9.49
CA PRO A 146 6.21 -16.20 8.96
C PRO A 146 6.09 -15.10 10.02
N GLN A 147 6.33 -13.85 9.62
CA GLN A 147 6.15 -12.70 10.50
C GLN A 147 4.69 -12.58 10.94
N SER A 148 4.48 -12.08 12.16
CA SER A 148 3.14 -11.79 12.66
C SER A 148 2.44 -10.76 11.76
N GLU A 149 1.11 -10.81 11.69
CA GLU A 149 0.32 -9.82 10.93
C GLU A 149 0.67 -8.37 11.32
N ARG A 150 0.88 -8.13 12.62
CA ARG A 150 1.29 -6.83 13.17
C ARG A 150 2.67 -6.40 12.68
N THR A 151 3.69 -7.25 12.80
CA THR A 151 5.06 -6.94 12.35
C THR A 151 5.09 -6.65 10.84
N ARG A 152 4.35 -7.44 10.05
CA ARG A 152 4.23 -7.19 8.60
C ARG A 152 3.64 -5.82 8.29
N ALA A 153 2.65 -5.38 9.07
CA ALA A 153 2.03 -4.09 8.87
C ALA A 153 2.87 -2.91 9.39
N HIS A 154 3.57 -3.10 10.52
CA HIS A 154 4.54 -2.13 11.01
C HIS A 154 5.66 -1.90 9.98
N HIS A 155 6.16 -2.95 9.33
CA HIS A 155 7.11 -2.81 8.21
C HIS A 155 6.58 -1.87 7.12
N VAL A 156 5.34 -2.07 6.68
CA VAL A 156 4.72 -1.21 5.64
C VAL A 156 4.54 0.22 6.14
N GLN A 157 4.17 0.40 7.41
CA GLN A 157 4.09 1.71 8.05
C GLN A 157 5.46 2.41 8.13
N ARG A 158 6.54 1.69 8.45
CA ARG A 158 7.91 2.26 8.47
C ARG A 158 8.35 2.69 7.09
N VAL A 159 8.12 1.86 6.06
CA VAL A 159 8.39 2.27 4.67
C VAL A 159 7.62 3.53 4.28
N TRP A 160 6.37 3.63 4.73
CA TRP A 160 5.56 4.84 4.51
C TRP A 160 6.18 6.06 5.18
N GLU A 161 6.47 5.99 6.48
CA GLU A 161 6.95 7.12 7.27
C GLU A 161 8.39 7.53 6.92
N ASP A 162 9.27 6.56 6.68
CA ASP A 162 10.70 6.82 6.45
C ASP A 162 11.00 7.23 5.00
N ILE A 163 10.11 6.91 4.05
CA ILE A 163 10.39 7.07 2.61
C ILE A 163 9.27 7.79 1.87
N VAL A 164 8.03 7.35 2.02
CA VAL A 164 6.91 7.95 1.26
C VAL A 164 6.63 9.36 1.76
N VAL A 165 6.46 9.55 3.08
CA VAL A 165 6.19 10.86 3.69
C VAL A 165 7.25 11.92 3.32
N PRO A 166 8.56 11.68 3.47
CA PRO A 166 9.58 12.67 3.11
C PRO A 166 9.78 12.84 1.59
N SER A 167 9.18 11.99 0.75
CA SER A 167 9.28 12.14 -0.71
C SER A 167 8.42 13.30 -1.24
N LYS A 168 8.71 13.70 -2.49
CA LYS A 168 7.88 14.63 -3.28
C LYS A 168 6.68 13.97 -3.96
N ALA A 169 6.37 12.71 -3.67
CA ALA A 169 5.21 12.05 -4.25
C ALA A 169 3.94 12.77 -3.79
N GLU A 170 3.20 13.32 -4.76
CA GLU A 170 1.89 13.94 -4.55
C GLU A 170 0.79 12.90 -4.77
N SER A 171 1.03 11.96 -5.69
CA SER A 171 0.12 10.88 -6.05
C SER A 171 0.77 9.52 -5.77
N VAL A 172 0.20 8.80 -4.81
CA VAL A 172 0.64 7.46 -4.41
C VAL A 172 -0.42 6.43 -4.79
N MET A 173 0.01 5.38 -5.47
CA MET A 173 -0.80 4.21 -5.82
C MET A 173 -0.29 3.02 -5.02
N ILE A 174 -1.20 2.13 -4.60
CA ILE A 174 -0.82 0.94 -3.84
C ILE A 174 -1.33 -0.31 -4.54
N ALA A 175 -0.45 -1.28 -4.77
CA ALA A 175 -0.79 -2.62 -5.24
C ALA A 175 -0.46 -3.64 -4.14
N ALA A 176 -1.49 -4.19 -3.50
CA ALA A 176 -1.35 -5.08 -2.36
C ALA A 176 -1.95 -6.46 -2.65
N PHE A 177 -1.24 -7.53 -2.32
CA PHE A 177 -1.68 -8.90 -2.56
C PHE A 177 -1.84 -9.70 -1.25
N SER A 178 -2.90 -10.50 -1.16
CA SER A 178 -3.12 -11.46 -0.08
C SER A 178 -2.99 -10.78 1.29
N ALA A 179 -2.19 -11.30 2.21
CA ALA A 179 -1.97 -10.70 3.52
C ALA A 179 -1.33 -9.28 3.47
N GLY A 180 -0.81 -8.83 2.33
CA GLY A 180 -0.38 -7.44 2.11
C GLY A 180 -1.54 -6.45 2.06
N THR A 181 -2.75 -6.90 1.71
CA THR A 181 -3.95 -6.05 1.76
C THR A 181 -4.25 -5.64 3.19
N TRP A 182 -4.08 -6.54 4.16
CA TRP A 182 -4.26 -6.21 5.58
C TRP A 182 -3.24 -5.16 6.04
N SER A 183 -1.97 -5.31 5.69
CA SER A 183 -0.93 -4.33 6.02
C SER A 183 -1.23 -2.95 5.44
N THR A 184 -1.83 -2.90 4.23
CA THR A 184 -2.28 -1.65 3.61
C THR A 184 -3.47 -1.03 4.36
N LEU A 185 -4.43 -1.84 4.80
CA LEU A 185 -5.56 -1.38 5.61
C LEU A 185 -5.12 -0.90 6.99
N TYR A 186 -4.11 -1.54 7.58
CA TYR A 186 -3.49 -1.10 8.83
C TYR A 186 -2.81 0.27 8.65
N LEU A 187 -2.03 0.45 7.57
CA LEU A 187 -1.43 1.74 7.23
C LEU A 187 -2.50 2.83 7.10
N PHE A 188 -3.60 2.55 6.41
CA PHE A 188 -4.71 3.51 6.28
C PHE A 188 -5.31 3.93 7.63
N ASP A 189 -5.53 2.98 8.54
CA ASP A 189 -6.14 3.30 9.84
C ASP A 189 -5.22 4.13 10.73
N ASN A 190 -3.91 3.90 10.68
CA ASN A 190 -2.93 4.57 11.54
C ASN A 190 -2.41 5.88 10.95
N ASN A 191 -2.50 6.08 9.63
CA ASN A 191 -1.94 7.25 8.94
C ASN A 191 -3.02 8.00 8.12
N ARG A 192 -4.29 7.88 8.51
CA ARG A 192 -5.46 8.27 7.73
C ARG A 192 -5.39 9.64 7.06
N GLY A 193 -5.00 10.68 7.79
CA GLY A 193 -5.00 12.05 7.26
C GLY A 193 -4.03 12.22 6.10
N GLU A 194 -2.79 11.79 6.30
CA GLU A 194 -1.75 11.90 5.28
C GLU A 194 -1.98 10.88 4.15
N PHE A 195 -2.47 9.67 4.48
CA PHE A 195 -2.84 8.66 3.49
C PHE A 195 -3.92 9.18 2.52
N ILE A 196 -5.00 9.79 3.03
CA ILE A 196 -6.07 10.35 2.19
C ILE A 196 -5.54 11.48 1.30
N ASN A 197 -4.60 12.27 1.81
CA ASN A 197 -4.03 13.39 1.06
C ASN A 197 -3.11 12.96 -0.08
N ARG A 198 -2.41 11.81 0.06
CA ARG A 198 -1.42 11.37 -0.95
C ARG A 198 -1.85 10.18 -1.79
N VAL A 199 -2.70 9.29 -1.28
CA VAL A 199 -3.08 8.08 -2.01
C VAL A 199 -4.20 8.36 -2.99
N ARG A 200 -4.05 7.95 -4.26
CA ARG A 200 -5.07 8.11 -5.31
C ARG A 200 -5.84 6.83 -5.58
N GLY A 201 -5.19 5.68 -5.46
CA GLY A 201 -5.82 4.39 -5.71
C GLY A 201 -5.16 3.22 -4.98
N VAL A 202 -5.98 2.30 -4.49
CA VAL A 202 -5.55 1.09 -3.78
C VAL A 202 -6.12 -0.15 -4.47
N ALA A 203 -5.25 -0.91 -5.12
CA ALA A 203 -5.60 -2.21 -5.70
C ALA A 203 -5.35 -3.34 -4.70
N LEU A 204 -6.43 -3.99 -4.25
CA LEU A 204 -6.42 -5.09 -3.28
C LEU A 204 -6.62 -6.43 -4.00
N MET A 205 -5.57 -7.22 -4.14
CA MET A 205 -5.60 -8.48 -4.91
C MET A 205 -5.76 -9.68 -3.96
N ASP A 206 -6.86 -10.40 -4.10
CA ASP A 206 -7.21 -11.68 -3.45
C ASP A 206 -6.83 -11.80 -1.96
N GLY A 207 -6.99 -10.72 -1.20
CA GLY A 207 -6.68 -10.66 0.22
C GLY A 207 -7.90 -10.33 1.06
N ALA A 208 -7.67 -9.72 2.22
CA ALA A 208 -8.71 -8.97 2.91
C ALA A 208 -9.25 -7.90 1.96
N THR A 209 -10.40 -8.18 1.37
CA THR A 209 -11.16 -7.25 0.55
C THR A 209 -11.82 -6.28 1.51
N GLY A 210 -11.65 -4.98 1.31
CA GLY A 210 -12.24 -3.95 2.16
C GLY A 210 -13.72 -4.20 2.49
N ALA A 211 -14.48 -4.93 1.67
CA ALA A 211 -15.85 -5.43 1.91
C ALA A 211 -16.31 -5.66 3.36
N GLU A 212 -15.61 -6.47 4.16
CA GLU A 212 -16.05 -6.76 5.54
C GLU A 212 -15.67 -5.65 6.54
N LEU A 213 -14.76 -4.75 6.14
CA LEU A 213 -14.19 -3.67 6.94
C LEU A 213 -14.62 -2.27 6.47
N LEU A 214 -15.25 -2.13 5.29
CA LEU A 214 -15.73 -0.88 4.67
C LEU A 214 -16.79 -0.21 5.54
N LYS A 215 -17.59 -0.99 6.25
CA LYS A 215 -18.58 -0.48 7.20
C LYS A 215 -17.92 0.22 8.40
N TYR A 216 -16.66 -0.07 8.70
CA TYR A 216 -15.99 0.32 9.95
C TYR A 216 -14.70 1.15 9.75
N ARG A 217 -14.08 1.12 8.56
CA ARG A 217 -12.83 1.82 8.25
C ARG A 217 -13.04 2.93 7.23
N GLY A 218 -13.78 3.96 7.61
CA GLY A 218 -13.59 5.28 6.99
C GLY A 218 -14.54 5.74 5.90
N GLY A 219 -15.74 5.19 5.79
CA GLY A 219 -16.81 5.80 5.00
C GLY A 219 -16.56 5.81 3.47
N LEU A 220 -17.08 6.84 2.80
CA LEU A 220 -17.15 6.95 1.33
C LEU A 220 -15.79 6.97 0.63
N TRP A 221 -14.74 7.54 1.25
CA TRP A 221 -13.46 7.73 0.58
C TRP A 221 -12.81 6.39 0.18
N PHE A 222 -12.66 5.46 1.13
CA PHE A 222 -11.99 4.19 0.86
C PHE A 222 -12.77 3.35 -0.14
N LYS A 223 -14.11 3.45 -0.15
CA LYS A 223 -14.95 2.83 -1.18
C LYS A 223 -14.61 3.37 -2.57
N SER A 224 -14.42 4.69 -2.71
CA SER A 224 -14.12 5.33 -4.00
C SER A 224 -12.66 5.19 -4.45
N HIS A 225 -11.72 5.01 -3.52
CA HIS A 225 -10.27 5.00 -3.78
C HIS A 225 -9.63 3.61 -3.58
N SER A 226 -10.45 2.55 -3.46
CA SER A 226 -9.96 1.18 -3.52
C SER A 226 -10.77 0.30 -4.46
N HIS A 227 -10.11 -0.66 -5.09
CA HIS A 227 -10.74 -1.69 -5.90
C HIS A 227 -10.15 -3.06 -5.54
N ALA A 228 -11.02 -4.05 -5.34
CA ALA A 228 -10.62 -5.40 -4.97
C ALA A 228 -10.71 -6.36 -6.16
N PHE A 229 -9.59 -7.00 -6.49
CA PHE A 229 -9.45 -7.96 -7.59
C PHE A 229 -9.37 -9.37 -6.98
N VAL A 230 -10.41 -10.17 -7.07
CA VAL A 230 -10.53 -11.45 -6.34
C VAL A 230 -10.54 -12.67 -7.25
N LEU A 231 -10.12 -13.83 -6.73
CA LEU A 231 -10.21 -15.09 -7.48
C LEU A 231 -11.68 -15.50 -7.70
N ASN A 232 -12.51 -15.38 -6.67
CA ASN A 232 -13.95 -15.65 -6.74
C ASN A 232 -14.68 -14.63 -5.85
N GLU A 233 -15.74 -14.01 -6.36
CA GLU A 233 -16.64 -13.16 -5.61
C GLU A 233 -17.46 -14.02 -4.66
N ARG A 234 -16.99 -14.10 -3.41
CA ARG A 234 -17.74 -14.77 -2.34
C ARG A 234 -19.04 -14.02 -1.99
N LYS A 235 -19.17 -12.74 -2.35
CA LYS A 235 -20.35 -11.90 -2.11
C LYS A 235 -20.65 -11.00 -3.31
N LYS A 236 -21.78 -11.23 -3.96
CA LYS A 236 -22.29 -10.55 -5.18
C LYS A 236 -22.73 -9.08 -5.01
N SER A 237 -22.14 -8.26 -4.14
CA SER A 237 -22.83 -7.01 -3.75
C SER A 237 -21.98 -5.79 -3.42
N LEU A 238 -20.76 -5.65 -3.93
CA LEU A 238 -19.98 -4.43 -3.72
C LEU A 238 -19.43 -3.89 -5.02
N ASP A 239 -19.74 -2.62 -5.29
CA ASP A 239 -19.44 -1.95 -6.57
C ASP A 239 -17.95 -1.77 -6.84
N ASN A 240 -17.08 -1.99 -5.85
CA ASN A 240 -15.63 -1.85 -5.95
C ASN A 240 -14.89 -3.19 -5.79
N VAL A 241 -15.55 -4.29 -6.13
CA VAL A 241 -14.98 -5.64 -6.14
C VAL A 241 -15.23 -6.22 -7.53
N GLU A 242 -14.24 -6.87 -8.11
CA GLU A 242 -14.37 -7.63 -9.35
C GLU A 242 -13.64 -8.97 -9.27
N GLU A 243 -14.23 -10.00 -9.89
CA GLU A 243 -13.54 -11.25 -10.17
C GLU A 243 -12.46 -11.08 -11.25
N VAL A 244 -11.33 -11.76 -11.08
CA VAL A 244 -10.26 -11.83 -12.08
C VAL A 244 -10.44 -13.13 -12.89
N PRO A 245 -11.08 -13.08 -14.07
CA PRO A 245 -11.51 -14.29 -14.78
C PRO A 245 -10.34 -15.15 -15.27
N ASP A 246 -9.18 -14.54 -15.51
CA ASP A 246 -7.98 -15.20 -16.01
C ASP A 246 -7.13 -15.84 -14.87
N ALA A 247 -7.54 -15.65 -13.62
CA ALA A 247 -6.88 -16.25 -12.46
C ALA A 247 -7.35 -17.70 -12.26
N ARG A 248 -6.41 -18.60 -11.99
CA ARG A 248 -6.67 -20.04 -11.78
C ARG A 248 -6.72 -20.41 -10.31
N ASP A 249 -5.90 -19.74 -9.51
CA ASP A 249 -5.83 -19.85 -8.06
C ASP A 249 -5.33 -18.53 -7.45
N HIS A 250 -5.30 -18.49 -6.12
CA HIS A 250 -4.86 -17.34 -5.32
C HIS A 250 -3.54 -16.73 -5.82
N ASP A 251 -2.55 -17.60 -6.09
CA ASP A 251 -1.19 -17.21 -6.44
C ASP A 251 -1.10 -16.58 -7.84
N THR A 252 -2.05 -16.90 -8.72
CA THR A 252 -2.09 -16.36 -10.09
C THR A 252 -2.83 -15.04 -10.21
N VAL A 253 -3.57 -14.59 -9.18
CA VAL A 253 -4.40 -13.38 -9.25
C VAL A 253 -3.58 -12.14 -9.62
N PRO A 254 -2.45 -11.81 -8.96
CA PRO A 254 -1.69 -10.60 -9.32
C PRO A 254 -1.24 -10.59 -10.77
N GLY A 255 -0.77 -11.73 -11.28
CA GLY A 255 -0.35 -11.87 -12.68
C GLY A 255 -1.49 -11.76 -13.68
N ALA A 256 -2.67 -12.27 -13.33
CA ALA A 256 -3.85 -12.21 -14.18
C ALA A 256 -4.51 -10.81 -14.17
N ALA A 257 -4.35 -10.08 -13.07
CA ALA A 257 -5.00 -8.80 -12.86
C ALA A 257 -4.20 -7.58 -13.37
N ILE A 258 -2.96 -7.74 -13.83
CA ILE A 258 -2.05 -6.62 -14.19
C ILE A 258 -2.76 -5.53 -15.00
N GLY A 259 -3.41 -5.90 -16.10
CA GLY A 259 -4.08 -4.94 -16.98
C GLY A 259 -5.16 -4.12 -16.26
N ARG A 260 -6.04 -4.82 -15.54
CA ARG A 260 -7.17 -4.22 -14.81
C ARG A 260 -6.72 -3.38 -13.62
N VAL A 261 -5.67 -3.83 -12.92
CA VAL A 261 -5.07 -3.07 -11.82
C VAL A 261 -4.49 -1.76 -12.33
N PHE A 262 -3.72 -1.78 -13.43
CA PHE A 262 -3.13 -0.54 -13.95
C PHE A 262 -4.15 0.37 -14.64
N GLU A 263 -5.20 -0.18 -15.26
CA GLU A 263 -6.34 0.60 -15.74
C GLU A 263 -6.97 1.37 -14.57
N TYR A 264 -7.37 0.68 -13.51
CA TYR A 264 -7.92 1.31 -12.31
C TYR A 264 -7.00 2.36 -11.67
N LEU A 265 -5.73 2.02 -11.44
CA LEU A 265 -4.78 2.93 -10.78
C LEU A 265 -4.49 4.15 -11.64
N LYS A 266 -4.41 3.99 -12.97
CA LYS A 266 -4.20 5.11 -13.89
C LYS A 266 -5.44 5.99 -13.95
N ASP A 267 -6.64 5.42 -14.03
CA ASP A 267 -7.88 6.20 -14.04
C ASP A 267 -7.99 7.07 -12.78
N LYS A 268 -7.59 6.55 -11.62
CA LYS A 268 -7.56 7.33 -10.37
C LYS A 268 -6.55 8.47 -10.38
N LEU A 269 -5.40 8.27 -11.02
CA LEU A 269 -4.43 9.34 -11.20
C LEU A 269 -4.96 10.40 -12.17
N ASP A 270 -5.50 9.99 -13.31
CA ASP A 270 -6.08 10.89 -14.32
C ASP A 270 -7.26 11.70 -13.76
N GLU A 271 -8.11 11.11 -12.91
CA GLU A 271 -9.19 11.80 -12.20
C GLU A 271 -8.64 12.93 -11.31
N TYR A 272 -7.55 12.67 -10.59
CA TYR A 272 -6.91 13.64 -9.72
C TYR A 272 -6.24 14.77 -10.50
N GLU A 273 -5.47 14.43 -11.53
CA GLU A 273 -4.80 15.43 -12.38
C GLU A 273 -5.80 16.40 -13.00
N LYS A 274 -6.95 15.91 -13.49
CA LYS A 274 -8.05 16.77 -13.98
C LYS A 274 -8.61 17.68 -12.89
N SER A 275 -8.83 17.15 -11.69
CA SER A 275 -9.37 17.98 -10.59
C SER A 275 -8.41 19.09 -10.16
N GLU A 276 -7.10 18.85 -10.21
CA GLU A 276 -6.08 19.86 -9.91
C GLU A 276 -5.99 20.93 -11.01
N GLU A 277 -6.13 20.54 -12.28
CA GLU A 277 -6.20 21.48 -13.41
C GLU A 277 -7.43 22.40 -13.29
N GLU A 278 -8.61 21.83 -13.03
CA GLU A 278 -9.85 22.60 -12.84
C GLU A 278 -9.77 23.55 -11.63
N GLU A 279 -9.15 23.11 -10.53
CA GLU A 279 -8.93 23.97 -9.36
C GLU A 279 -7.95 25.12 -9.66
N GLN A 280 -6.91 24.89 -10.45
CA GLN A 280 -5.95 25.93 -10.83
C GLN A 280 -6.59 26.97 -11.76
N GLU A 281 -7.35 26.53 -12.76
CA GLU A 281 -8.09 27.42 -13.66
C GLU A 281 -9.09 28.30 -12.90
N SER A 282 -9.82 27.73 -11.92
CA SER A 282 -10.77 28.50 -11.10
C SER A 282 -10.11 29.59 -10.25
N LYS A 283 -8.88 29.34 -9.75
CA LYS A 283 -8.11 30.31 -8.94
C LYS A 283 -7.56 31.43 -9.82
N GLU A 284 -7.13 31.12 -11.04
CA GLU A 284 -6.67 32.13 -12.01
C GLU A 284 -7.83 33.04 -12.48
N ASP A 285 -9.03 32.48 -12.70
CA ASP A 285 -10.22 33.24 -13.05
C ASP A 285 -10.66 34.19 -11.92
N GLU A 286 -10.63 33.75 -10.65
CA GLU A 286 -10.95 34.60 -9.50
C GLU A 286 -9.94 35.75 -9.30
N GLU A 287 -8.64 35.50 -9.48
CA GLU A 287 -7.62 36.56 -9.40
C GLU A 287 -7.73 37.57 -10.56
N SER A 288 -8.20 37.14 -11.73
CA SER A 288 -8.38 38.03 -12.89
C SER A 288 -9.61 38.95 -12.80
N GLN A 289 -10.59 38.62 -11.95
CA GLN A 289 -11.84 39.37 -11.78
C GLN A 289 -11.84 40.30 -10.55
N GLY A 290 -10.77 40.31 -9.76
CA GLY A 290 -10.62 41.12 -8.55
C GLY A 290 -10.04 42.52 -8.76
N ASP A 291 -10.68 43.40 -9.55
CA ASP A 291 -10.44 44.85 -9.43
C ASP A 291 -11.64 45.69 -9.91
N PRO A 292 -12.55 46.14 -9.01
CA PRO A 292 -13.34 47.33 -9.22
C PRO A 292 -12.65 48.52 -8.55
N GLU A 293 -12.24 49.46 -9.39
CA GLU A 293 -11.71 50.78 -9.07
C GLU A 293 -12.24 51.35 -7.75
N THR A 294 -11.34 51.61 -6.80
CA THR A 294 -11.63 52.49 -5.67
C THR A 294 -11.84 53.91 -6.18
N HIS A 295 -13.10 54.29 -6.41
CA HIS A 295 -13.48 55.69 -6.51
C HIS A 295 -13.29 56.37 -5.15
N LYS A 296 -12.30 57.25 -5.10
CA LYS A 296 -12.20 58.29 -4.06
C LYS A 296 -13.33 59.29 -4.27
N GLU A 297 -14.20 59.43 -3.29
CA GLU A 297 -14.95 60.66 -3.08
C GLU A 297 -14.60 61.19 -1.68
N ASP A 298 -13.91 62.32 -1.69
CA ASP A 298 -13.82 63.26 -0.59
C ASP A 298 -15.21 63.89 -0.39
N ASP A 299 -15.71 63.97 0.85
CA ASP A 299 -16.48 65.15 1.25
C ASP A 299 -16.54 65.35 2.77
N ASP A 300 -16.64 66.63 3.11
CA ASP A 300 -16.24 67.31 4.33
C ASP A 300 -17.44 67.55 5.28
N LYS A 301 -17.16 67.62 6.60
CA LYS A 301 -17.81 68.47 7.65
C LYS A 301 -19.26 68.25 8.18
N ASP A 302 -19.30 67.95 9.50
CA ASP A 302 -19.74 68.82 10.63
C ASP A 302 -21.12 68.64 11.33
N THR A 303 -21.05 68.73 12.68
CA THR A 303 -22.06 68.92 13.75
C THR A 303 -23.15 67.86 14.03
N ARG A 304 -23.74 67.69 15.23
CA ARG A 304 -23.47 67.88 16.68
C ARG A 304 -24.76 67.45 17.42
N GLU A 305 -24.65 66.67 18.52
CA GLU A 305 -25.63 66.43 19.63
C GLU A 305 -27.01 65.80 19.28
N GLN A 306 -27.58 64.82 20.01
CA GLN A 306 -27.88 64.75 21.46
C GLN A 306 -28.30 63.30 21.86
N GLY A 307 -28.23 62.99 23.18
CA GLY A 307 -28.34 61.67 23.84
C GLY A 307 -29.59 60.80 23.59
N ALA A 308 -29.69 59.57 24.09
CA ALA A 308 -29.52 59.23 25.51
C ALA A 308 -29.34 57.71 25.80
N THR A 309 -28.73 57.46 26.95
CA THR A 309 -28.92 56.35 27.94
C THR A 309 -28.46 54.92 27.64
N ILE A 310 -27.55 54.49 28.51
CA ILE A 310 -26.99 53.16 28.85
C ILE A 310 -28.07 52.28 29.55
N PRO A 311 -27.90 50.94 29.72
CA PRO A 311 -26.98 50.40 30.73
C PRO A 311 -26.07 49.25 30.28
N GLU A 312 -24.94 49.16 31.00
CA GLU A 312 -23.89 48.14 30.99
C GLU A 312 -24.42 46.72 31.25
N GLU A 313 -23.65 45.70 30.82
CA GLU A 313 -23.23 44.62 31.73
C GLU A 313 -22.01 43.84 31.16
N THR A 314 -20.86 44.13 31.79
CA THR A 314 -19.84 43.25 32.38
C THR A 314 -19.19 42.09 31.62
N GLU A 315 -17.85 42.20 31.59
CA GLU A 315 -16.81 41.21 31.29
C GLU A 315 -16.91 39.92 32.11
N PHE A 316 -16.49 38.79 31.49
CA PHE A 316 -16.24 37.53 32.20
C PHE A 316 -14.74 37.20 32.18
N SER A 317 -14.13 37.26 33.37
CA SER A 317 -12.75 36.88 33.69
C SER A 317 -12.62 35.37 33.87
N GLN A 318 -11.49 34.83 33.43
CA GLN A 318 -10.96 33.52 33.83
C GLN A 318 -10.68 33.46 35.34
N LYS A 319 -10.86 32.29 35.96
CA LYS A 319 -9.94 31.72 36.95
C LYS A 319 -10.26 30.27 37.32
N ASP A 320 -9.19 29.49 37.45
CA ASP A 320 -9.10 28.12 37.94
C ASP A 320 -9.57 27.96 39.39
N THR A 321 -10.07 26.76 39.72
CA THR A 321 -9.77 26.08 41.00
C THR A 321 -9.97 24.57 40.88
N ALA A 322 -8.99 23.81 41.39
CA ALA A 322 -9.08 22.40 41.70
C ALA A 322 -9.75 22.17 43.07
N ASP A 323 -10.48 21.05 43.26
CA ASP A 323 -10.16 20.00 44.25
C ASP A 323 -11.22 18.85 44.22
N SER A 324 -10.72 17.68 44.59
CA SER A 324 -11.19 16.31 44.76
C SER A 324 -12.66 15.97 45.12
N THR A 325 -13.09 14.77 44.66
CA THR A 325 -13.54 13.67 45.53
C THR A 325 -13.67 12.34 44.75
N LYS A 326 -13.34 11.24 45.44
CA LYS A 326 -13.31 9.83 44.99
C LYS A 326 -14.72 9.28 44.68
N THR A 327 -14.82 8.27 43.82
CA THR A 327 -15.58 7.03 44.07
C THR A 327 -15.24 5.91 43.08
N ASP A 328 -15.39 4.68 43.56
CA ASP A 328 -14.93 3.39 43.04
C ASP A 328 -15.67 2.83 41.79
N ARG A 329 -15.12 1.71 41.26
CA ARG A 329 -15.73 0.63 40.45
C ARG A 329 -15.93 0.92 38.95
N ASP A 330 -15.73 0.02 37.99
CA ASP A 330 -15.39 -1.41 37.92
C ASP A 330 -14.80 -1.66 36.50
N GLU A 331 -13.80 -2.54 36.38
CA GLU A 331 -13.36 -3.11 35.09
C GLU A 331 -14.41 -4.07 34.52
N PRO A 332 -14.52 -4.23 33.19
CA PRO A 332 -14.99 -5.47 32.62
C PRO A 332 -13.85 -6.26 31.96
N ALA A 333 -13.82 -7.52 32.39
CA ALA A 333 -12.97 -8.59 31.97
C ALA A 333 -13.01 -8.88 30.46
N GLY A 334 -11.90 -9.45 29.98
CA GLY A 334 -11.79 -10.00 28.63
C GLY A 334 -12.68 -11.22 28.41
N ASP A 335 -13.00 -11.44 27.13
CA ASP A 335 -13.63 -12.67 26.67
C ASP A 335 -12.85 -13.30 25.51
N ARG A 336 -12.13 -14.36 25.90
CA ARG A 336 -12.16 -15.72 25.36
C ARG A 336 -12.08 -15.94 23.84
N ILE A 337 -10.87 -16.38 23.48
CA ILE A 337 -10.53 -17.27 22.37
C ILE A 337 -11.45 -18.51 22.39
N LEU A 338 -12.15 -18.74 21.28
CA LEU A 338 -12.80 -20.02 20.98
C LEU A 338 -11.81 -20.95 20.29
N GLU A 339 -11.14 -21.80 21.09
CA GLU A 339 -10.50 -23.01 20.59
C GLU A 339 -11.58 -24.02 20.21
N THR A 340 -11.64 -24.37 18.93
CA THR A 340 -12.41 -25.54 18.48
C THR A 340 -11.53 -26.78 18.62
N GLN A 341 -11.85 -27.60 19.62
CA GLN A 341 -11.30 -28.94 19.79
C GLN A 341 -11.75 -29.83 18.62
N ASN A 342 -10.78 -30.35 17.87
CA ASN A 342 -11.01 -31.37 16.86
C ASN A 342 -10.74 -32.74 17.49
N ASP A 343 -11.81 -33.45 17.81
CA ASP A 343 -11.80 -34.79 18.39
C ASP A 343 -11.54 -35.82 17.28
N GLY A 344 -10.40 -36.51 17.34
CA GLY A 344 -9.95 -37.41 16.27
C GLY A 344 -8.95 -38.47 16.72
N ALA A 345 -9.17 -39.08 17.90
CA ALA A 345 -8.34 -40.18 18.38
C ALA A 345 -8.62 -41.48 17.61
N LYS A 346 -7.76 -41.79 16.61
CA LYS A 346 -7.63 -43.13 16.04
C LYS A 346 -7.01 -44.08 17.07
N ARG A 347 -7.83 -44.99 17.61
CA ARG A 347 -7.40 -46.21 18.31
C ARG A 347 -6.56 -47.09 17.37
N ILE A 348 -5.26 -47.21 17.65
CA ILE A 348 -4.43 -48.30 17.11
C ILE A 348 -4.52 -49.48 18.09
N ARG A 349 -5.01 -50.60 17.57
CA ARG A 349 -5.17 -51.89 18.26
C ARG A 349 -3.84 -52.64 18.16
N LEU A 350 -3.16 -52.83 19.28
CA LEU A 350 -2.05 -53.80 19.39
C LEU A 350 -2.66 -55.21 19.39
N GLN A 351 -2.35 -56.01 18.38
CA GLN A 351 -2.53 -57.46 18.42
C GLN A 351 -1.22 -58.10 18.91
N LYS A 352 -1.37 -58.96 19.92
CA LYS A 352 -0.48 -60.09 20.19
C LYS A 352 -0.98 -61.29 19.41
#